data_AF-A0A4R0PG16-F1
#
_entry.id   AF-A0A4R0PG16-F1
#
_cell.length_a   1.000
_cell.length_b   1.000
_cell.length_c   1.000
_cell.angle_alpha   90.00
_cell.angle_beta   90.00
_cell.angle_gamma   90.00
#
_symmetry.space_group_name_H-M   'P 1'
#
loop_
_entity.id
_entity.type
_entity.pdbx_description
1 polymer ?
#
loop_
_entity_poly.entity_id
_entity_poly.type
_entity_poly.pdbx_seq_one_letter_code
_entity_poly.pdbx_strand_id
1 'polypeptide(L)' 'MENTENIDPNRLHDLTTDEVKSYPIFAHFSDNQASEVIQTIKKLTEIVLYDHFKKEKQRPVT' A
#
# COMPACT_ATOMS: atom_id res chain seq x y z
N MET A 1 14.69 -8.77 15.66
CA MET A 1 14.60 -9.21 14.25
C MET A 1 13.22 -9.82 14.11
N GLU A 2 12.31 -9.11 13.45
CA GLU A 2 10.91 -9.52 13.34
C GLU A 2 10.80 -10.64 12.30
N ASN A 3 10.20 -11.76 12.68
CA ASN A 3 10.06 -12.96 11.85
C ASN A 3 9.10 -12.69 10.69
N THR A 4 9.64 -12.44 9.50
CA THR A 4 8.90 -12.35 8.23
C THR A 4 8.59 -13.73 7.64
N GLU A 5 8.23 -14.70 8.47
CA GLU A 5 7.92 -16.05 8.00
C GLU A 5 6.40 -16.19 7.81
N ASN A 6 5.98 -16.41 6.56
CA ASN A 6 4.59 -16.58 6.09
C ASN A 6 3.70 -15.32 6.04
N ILE A 7 4.13 -14.29 5.31
CA ILE A 7 3.18 -13.31 4.80
C ILE A 7 2.52 -13.91 3.55
N ASP A 8 1.24 -14.27 3.65
CA ASP A 8 0.43 -14.69 2.51
C ASP A 8 0.47 -13.58 1.43
N PRO A 9 0.95 -13.86 0.21
CA PRO A 9 1.04 -12.86 -0.85
C PRO A 9 -0.33 -12.26 -1.22
N ASN A 10 -1.43 -12.95 -0.96
CA ASN A 10 -2.77 -12.39 -1.13
C ASN A 10 -3.11 -11.37 -0.03
N ARG A 11 -2.60 -11.54 1.20
CA ARG A 11 -2.78 -10.56 2.29
C ARG A 11 -1.98 -9.28 2.10
N LEU A 12 -0.87 -9.32 1.35
CA LEU A 12 -0.06 -8.13 1.05
C LEU A 12 -0.84 -7.03 0.31
N HIS A 13 -1.93 -7.39 -0.37
CA HIS A 13 -2.75 -6.46 -1.14
C HIS A 13 -4.03 -6.02 -0.43
N ASP A 14 -4.34 -6.63 0.72
CA ASP A 14 -5.61 -6.45 1.43
C ASP A 14 -5.38 -5.78 2.78
N LEU A 15 -5.21 -4.45 2.73
CA LEU A 15 -5.18 -3.60 3.92
C LEU A 15 -6.59 -3.38 4.45
N THR A 16 -6.82 -3.74 5.71
CA THR A 16 -8.12 -3.59 6.38
C THR A 16 -8.23 -2.28 7.16
N THR A 17 -9.47 -1.85 7.45
CA THR A 17 -9.71 -0.64 8.25
C THR A 17 -9.19 -0.79 9.68
N ASP A 18 -9.23 -1.99 10.25
CA ASP A 18 -8.72 -2.27 11.59
C ASP A 18 -7.19 -2.14 11.64
N GLU A 19 -6.49 -2.65 10.62
CA GLU A 19 -5.05 -2.47 10.48
C GLU A 19 -4.69 -0.99 10.34
N VAL A 20 -5.45 -0.21 9.57
CA VAL A 20 -5.24 1.25 9.48
C VAL A 20 -5.42 1.91 10.85
N LYS A 21 -6.51 1.61 11.56
CA LYS A 21 -6.80 2.20 12.87
C LYS A 21 -5.87 1.72 13.98
N SER A 22 -5.16 0.61 13.77
CA SER A 22 -4.13 0.15 14.70
C SER A 22 -2.96 1.14 14.81
N TYR A 23 -2.75 2.00 13.79
CA TYR A 23 -1.74 3.04 13.82
C TYR A 23 -2.23 4.27 14.61
N PRO A 24 -1.46 4.80 15.57
CA PRO A 24 -1.88 5.90 16.43
C PRO A 24 -2.38 7.15 15.70
N ILE A 25 -1.81 7.43 14.52
CA ILE A 25 -2.20 8.57 13.68
C ILE A 25 -3.60 8.44 13.08
N PHE A 26 -4.11 7.22 12.93
CA PHE A 26 -5.44 6.92 12.36
C PHE A 26 -6.41 6.33 13.38
N ALA A 27 -6.00 6.12 14.64
CA ALA A 27 -6.82 5.47 15.66
C ALA A 27 -8.17 6.16 15.91
N HIS A 28 -8.26 7.47 15.65
CA HIS A 28 -9.47 8.27 15.83
C HIS A 28 -10.36 8.32 14.57
N PHE A 29 -9.97 7.65 13.49
CA PHE A 29 -10.73 7.66 12.24
C PHE A 29 -11.97 6.77 12.33
N SER A 30 -13.07 7.22 11.74
CA SER A 30 -14.21 6.38 11.40
C SER A 30 -13.84 5.31 10.35
N ASP A 31 -14.68 4.29 10.15
CA ASP A 31 -14.46 3.28 9.09
C ASP A 31 -14.37 3.92 7.70
N ASN A 32 -15.17 4.94 7.44
CA ASN A 32 -15.15 5.68 6.17
C ASN A 32 -13.81 6.40 5.97
N GLN A 33 -13.32 7.08 6.99
CA GLN A 33 -12.02 7.77 6.93
C GLN A 33 -10.85 6.78 6.80
N ALA A 34 -10.91 5.63 7.49
CA ALA A 34 -9.91 4.58 7.34
C ALA A 34 -9.94 3.98 5.92
N SER A 35 -11.12 3.81 5.33
CA SER A 35 -11.29 3.39 3.93
C SER A 35 -10.67 4.39 2.95
N GLU A 36 -10.83 5.69 3.17
CA GLU A 36 -10.19 6.73 2.36
C GLU A 36 -8.65 6.66 2.41
N VAL A 37 -8.07 6.34 3.58
CA VAL A 37 -6.63 6.11 3.72
C VAL A 37 -6.19 4.93 2.86
N ILE A 38 -6.91 3.80 2.93
CA ILE A 38 -6.61 2.60 2.12
C ILE A 38 -6.62 2.95 0.64
N GLN A 39 -7.66 3.66 0.17
CA GLN A 39 -7.78 4.08 -1.22
C GLN A 39 -6.64 5.01 -1.65
N THR A 40 -6.25 5.94 -0.77
CA THR A 40 -5.16 6.88 -1.02
C THR A 40 -3.83 6.14 -1.18
N ILE A 41 -3.53 5.19 -0.28
CA ILE A 41 -2.31 4.36 -0.35
C ILE A 41 -2.30 3.58 -1.67
N LYS A 42 -3.40 2.89 -2.01
CA LYS A 42 -3.52 2.15 -3.27
C LYS A 42 -3.25 3.06 -4.47
N LYS A 43 -3.82 4.27 -4.47
CA LYS A 43 -3.63 5.20 -5.57
C LYS A 43 -2.19 5.71 -5.70
N LEU A 44 -1.55 6.00 -4.58
CA LEU A 44 -0.13 6.41 -4.57
C LEU A 44 0.77 5.28 -5.07
N THR A 45 0.52 4.04 -4.63
CA THR A 45 1.26 2.86 -5.11
C THR A 45 1.09 2.67 -6.62
N GLU A 46 -0.12 2.80 -7.16
CA GLU A 46 -0.35 2.77 -8.61
C GLU A 46 0.48 3.81 -9.36
N ILE A 47 0.51 5.05 -8.87
CA ILE A 47 1.25 6.15 -9.50
C ILE A 47 2.74 5.86 -9.50
N VAL A 48 3.29 5.44 -8.35
CA VAL A 48 4.71 5.13 -8.20
C VAL A 48 5.12 3.96 -9.10
N LEU A 49 4.33 2.88 -9.13
CA LEU A 49 4.58 1.74 -10.01
C LEU A 49 4.50 2.15 -11.47
N TYR A 50 3.48 2.91 -11.87
CA TYR A 50 3.33 3.38 -13.25
C TYR A 50 4.53 4.23 -13.69
N ASP A 51 5.00 5.17 -12.86
CA ASP A 51 6.19 5.97 -13.16
C ASP A 51 7.46 5.10 -13.24
N HIS A 52 7.65 4.17 -12.31
CA HIS A 52 8.77 3.24 -12.31
C HIS A 52 8.84 2.42 -13.60
N PHE A 53 7.74 1.74 -13.96
CA PHE A 53 7.69 0.93 -15.19
C PHE A 53 7.79 1.76 -16.47
N LYS A 54 7.30 3.00 -16.47
CA LYS A 54 7.45 3.92 -17.61
C LYS A 54 8.91 4.34 -17.81
N LYS A 55 9.71 4.43 -16.75
CA LYS A 55 11.16 4.72 -16.82
C LYS A 55 11.96 3.51 -17.30
N GLU A 56 11.55 2.28 -16.98
CA GLU A 56 12.22 1.07 -17.46
C GLU A 56 12.03 0.85 -18.96
N LYS A 57 10.84 1.11 -19.52
CA LYS A 57 10.57 1.02 -20.96
C LYS A 57 11.30 2.07 -21.81
N GLN A 58 11.88 3.09 -21.19
CA GLN A 58 12.64 4.15 -21.86
C GLN A 58 14.16 3.99 -21.73
N ARG A 59 14.66 2.96 -21.03
CA ARG A 59 16.09 2.65 -21.07
C ARG A 59 16.39 2.01 -22.42
N PRO A 60 17.22 2.64 -23.28
CA PRO A 60 17.63 2.00 -24.52
C PRO A 60 18.41 0.74 -24.16
N VAL A 61 18.00 -0.39 -24.73
CA VAL A 61 18.79 -1.63 -24.73
C VAL A 61 20.11 -1.26 -25.41
N THR A 62 21.19 -1.25 -24.64
CA THR A 62 22.56 -1.02 -25.13
C THR A 62 23.17 -2.36 -25.51
#